data_AF-A0A7S0EPI5-F1
#
_entry.id   AF-A0A7S0EPI5-F1
#
_cell.length_a   1.000
_cell.length_b   1.000
_cell.length_c   1.000
_cell.angle_alpha   90.00
_cell.angle_beta   90.00
_cell.angle_gamma   90.00
#
_symmetry.space_group_name_H-M   'P 1'
#
loop_
_entity.id
_entity.type
_entity.pdbx_description
1 polymer ?
#
loop_
_entity_poly.entity_id
_entity_poly.type
_entity_poly.pdbx_seq_one_letter_code
_entity_poly.pdbx_strand_id
1 'polypeptide(L)'
;MIRAASKNHPSVTVITSVSQYAKVIEEMKQHDGCTSLKTRRSLAAAAYAHTAAYDAAISTWFAEQNQETPAVVTRAYDLAFPLKYGCNPHQLPANIYSMSGGALPFKVLNGKPGYINLLDALNSWALVKEAHEALGLPAAASFKHVSPAGAAVAVPLSDVEKQAYEAPDNLSPAALAYLRARNADPM
;
A
#
# COMPACT_ATOMS: atom_id res chain seq x y z
N MET A 1 -12.83 22.81 -18.96
CA MET A 1 -14.01 22.89 -18.05
C MET A 1 -13.66 22.61 -16.59
N ILE A 2 -13.14 21.43 -16.24
CA ILE A 2 -12.84 21.03 -14.85
C ILE A 2 -11.98 22.05 -14.09
N ARG A 3 -10.82 22.43 -14.65
CA ARG A 3 -9.91 23.41 -14.03
C ARG A 3 -10.54 24.79 -13.85
N ALA A 4 -11.36 25.24 -14.83
CA ALA A 4 -12.06 26.52 -14.75
C ALA A 4 -13.12 26.52 -13.63
N ALA A 5 -13.93 25.46 -13.53
CA ALA A 5 -14.90 25.29 -12.44
C ALA A 5 -14.20 25.20 -11.07
N SER A 6 -13.06 24.49 -10.99
CA SER A 6 -12.25 24.37 -9.78
C SER A 6 -11.63 25.71 -9.36
N LYS A 7 -11.14 26.51 -10.31
CA LYS A 7 -10.69 27.89 -10.06
C LYS A 7 -11.83 28.74 -9.49
N ASN A 8 -13.04 28.59 -10.03
CA ASN A 8 -14.23 29.32 -9.61
C ASN A 8 -15.03 28.62 -8.50
N HIS A 9 -14.39 27.81 -7.66
CA HIS A 9 -15.04 27.10 -6.55
C HIS A 9 -15.78 27.98 -5.52
N PRO A 10 -15.53 29.30 -5.36
CA PRO A 10 -16.40 30.12 -4.52
C PRO A 10 -17.86 30.10 -4.99
N SER A 11 -18.10 29.93 -6.30
CA SER A 11 -19.43 30.00 -6.92
C SER A 11 -19.85 28.74 -7.68
N VAL A 12 -18.92 27.84 -8.01
CA VAL A 12 -19.19 26.65 -8.84
C VAL A 12 -18.85 25.37 -8.08
N THR A 13 -19.78 24.41 -8.07
CA THR A 13 -19.52 23.04 -7.57
C THR A 13 -19.02 22.19 -8.73
N VAL A 14 -17.79 21.67 -8.63
CA VAL A 14 -17.21 20.74 -9.60
C VAL A 14 -17.27 19.31 -9.04
N ILE A 15 -17.61 18.33 -9.88
CA ILE A 15 -17.61 16.92 -9.49
C ILE A 15 -16.85 16.13 -10.56
N THR A 16 -15.89 15.32 -10.14
CA THR A 16 -15.01 14.55 -11.05
C THR A 16 -15.04 13.04 -10.79
N SER A 17 -15.77 12.58 -9.77
CA SER A 17 -15.95 11.15 -9.49
C SER A 17 -17.38 10.85 -9.05
N VAL A 18 -17.90 9.70 -9.48
CA VAL A 18 -19.23 9.19 -9.10
C VAL A 18 -19.37 9.02 -7.59
N SER A 19 -18.28 8.69 -6.88
CA SER A 19 -18.29 8.54 -5.42
C SER A 19 -18.61 9.83 -4.67
N GLN A 20 -18.51 10.99 -5.32
CA GLN A 20 -18.81 12.29 -4.75
C GLN A 20 -20.31 12.62 -4.78
N TYR A 21 -21.10 11.95 -5.63
CA TYR A 21 -22.52 12.28 -5.86
C TYR A 21 -23.35 12.21 -4.58
N ALA A 22 -23.27 11.10 -3.84
CA ALA A 22 -24.09 10.88 -2.65
C ALA A 22 -23.89 12.00 -1.61
N LYS A 23 -22.64 12.40 -1.36
CA LYS A 23 -22.31 13.48 -0.43
C LYS A 23 -22.85 14.84 -0.88
N VAL A 24 -22.71 15.17 -2.17
CA VAL A 24 -23.19 16.45 -2.70
C VAL A 24 -24.71 16.52 -2.70
N ILE A 25 -25.39 15.44 -3.12
CA ILE A 25 -26.85 15.35 -3.10
C ILE A 25 -27.38 15.54 -1.68
N GLU A 26 -26.77 14.87 -0.70
CA GLU A 26 -27.19 14.99 0.70
C GLU A 26 -26.99 16.41 1.24
N GLU A 27 -25.84 17.03 0.95
CA GLU A 27 -25.60 18.42 1.35
C GLU A 27 -26.61 19.38 0.70
N MET A 28 -26.92 19.21 -0.59
CA MET A 28 -27.90 20.03 -1.29
C MET A 28 -29.30 19.91 -0.68
N LYS A 29 -29.73 18.70 -0.28
CA LYS A 29 -31.02 18.52 0.43
C LYS A 29 -31.08 19.29 1.74
N GLN A 30 -29.95 19.39 2.45
CA GLN A 30 -29.86 20.06 3.75
C GLN A 30 -29.74 21.59 3.64
N HIS A 31 -29.38 22.12 2.46
CA HIS A 31 -29.07 23.54 2.27
C HIS A 31 -29.85 24.14 1.10
N ASP A 32 -31.12 23.77 0.92
CA ASP A 32 -32.02 24.34 -0.11
C ASP A 32 -31.41 24.34 -1.53
N GLY A 33 -30.84 23.19 -1.93
CA GLY A 33 -30.19 23.01 -3.21
C GLY A 33 -28.75 23.55 -3.31
N CYS A 34 -28.21 24.15 -2.24
CA CYS A 34 -26.87 24.73 -2.25
C CYS A 34 -25.78 23.81 -1.66
N THR A 35 -24.52 24.11 -1.96
CA THR A 35 -23.36 23.50 -1.30
C THR A 35 -22.68 24.54 -0.39
N SER A 36 -21.92 24.08 0.61
CA SER A 36 -21.06 24.96 1.39
C SER A 36 -19.78 25.33 0.63
N LEU A 37 -19.19 26.48 0.98
CA LEU A 37 -17.86 26.86 0.49
C LEU A 37 -16.80 25.80 0.85
N LYS A 38 -16.92 25.18 2.03
CA LYS A 38 -16.03 24.10 2.50
C LYS A 38 -16.07 22.91 1.55
N THR A 39 -17.27 22.45 1.16
CA THR A 39 -17.39 21.36 0.19
C THR A 39 -16.85 21.76 -1.17
N ARG A 40 -17.17 22.94 -1.70
CA ARG A 40 -16.66 23.38 -3.00
C ARG A 40 -15.13 23.45 -3.03
N ARG A 41 -14.49 23.93 -1.96
CA ARG A 41 -13.02 23.92 -1.81
C ARG A 41 -12.46 22.50 -1.85
N SER A 42 -13.08 21.57 -1.12
CA SER A 42 -12.65 20.16 -1.09
C SER A 42 -12.80 19.49 -2.46
N LEU A 43 -13.89 19.75 -3.16
CA LEU A 43 -14.15 19.21 -4.49
C LEU A 43 -13.20 19.80 -5.54
N ALA A 44 -12.92 21.10 -5.47
CA ALA A 44 -11.93 21.75 -6.35
C ALA A 44 -10.52 21.20 -6.15
N ALA A 45 -10.12 20.93 -4.89
CA ALA A 45 -8.84 20.28 -4.60
C ALA A 45 -8.78 18.87 -5.22
N ALA A 46 -9.84 18.07 -5.06
CA ALA A 46 -9.95 16.75 -5.68
C ALA A 46 -9.93 16.82 -7.22
N ALA A 47 -10.57 17.82 -7.81
CA ALA A 47 -10.61 18.02 -9.25
C ALA A 47 -9.23 18.40 -9.82
N TYR A 48 -8.45 19.25 -9.13
CA TYR A 48 -7.07 19.55 -9.53
C TYR A 48 -6.17 18.32 -9.42
N ALA A 49 -6.29 17.54 -8.33
CA ALA A 49 -5.55 16.29 -8.18
C ALA A 49 -5.88 15.30 -9.30
N HIS A 50 -7.17 15.18 -9.67
CA HIS A 50 -7.62 14.33 -10.77
C HIS A 50 -7.00 14.76 -12.11
N THR A 51 -7.00 16.06 -12.43
CA THR A 51 -6.37 16.55 -13.67
C THR A 51 -4.85 16.41 -13.66
N ALA A 52 -4.19 16.54 -12.50
CA ALA A 52 -2.75 16.34 -12.40
C ALA A 52 -2.36 14.86 -12.63
N ALA A 53 -3.14 13.92 -12.10
CA ALA A 53 -2.95 12.50 -12.37
C ALA A 53 -3.15 12.16 -13.85
N TYR A 54 -4.15 12.76 -14.49
CA TYR A 54 -4.40 12.61 -15.92
C TYR A 54 -3.24 13.10 -16.79
N ASP A 55 -2.73 14.31 -16.52
CA ASP A 55 -1.58 14.87 -17.27
C ASP A 55 -0.29 14.07 -17.02
N ALA A 56 -0.08 13.54 -15.81
CA ALA A 56 1.05 12.66 -15.49
C ALA A 56 1.00 11.33 -16.29
N ALA A 57 -0.19 10.75 -16.44
CA ALA A 57 -0.39 9.54 -17.23
C ALA A 57 -0.11 9.79 -18.72
N ILE A 58 -0.59 10.91 -19.28
CA ILE A 58 -0.31 11.30 -20.67
C ILE A 58 1.20 11.47 -20.89
N SER A 59 1.88 12.21 -20.03
CA SER A 59 3.32 12.46 -20.14
C SER A 59 4.12 11.16 -20.12
N THR A 60 3.77 10.24 -19.21
CA THR A 60 4.40 8.92 -19.11
C THR A 60 4.20 8.11 -20.38
N TRP A 61 2.97 8.07 -20.90
CA TRP A 61 2.64 7.33 -22.12
C TRP A 61 3.42 7.83 -23.33
N PHE A 62 3.52 9.15 -23.54
CA PHE A 62 4.30 9.71 -24.66
C PHE A 62 5.79 9.37 -24.57
N ALA A 63 6.39 9.45 -23.38
CA ALA A 63 7.78 9.07 -23.18
C ALA A 63 8.03 7.60 -23.55
N GLU A 64 7.10 6.71 -23.17
CA GLU A 64 7.16 5.29 -23.55
C GLU A 64 7.01 5.07 -25.06
N GLN A 65 6.04 5.74 -25.71
CA GLN A 65 5.84 5.61 -27.16
C GLN A 65 7.03 6.11 -27.97
N ASN A 66 7.68 7.18 -27.51
CA ASN A 66 8.83 7.76 -28.18
C ASN A 66 10.14 7.03 -27.83
N GLN A 67 10.12 6.09 -26.89
CA GLN A 67 11.33 5.45 -26.32
C GLN A 67 12.33 6.47 -25.75
N GLU A 68 11.80 7.53 -25.16
CA GLU A 68 12.58 8.63 -24.59
C GLU A 68 12.74 8.46 -23.08
N THR A 69 13.91 8.84 -22.56
CA THR A 69 14.08 9.04 -21.12
C THR A 69 13.47 10.42 -20.77
N PRO A 70 12.38 10.48 -20.00
CA PRO A 70 11.71 11.74 -19.73
C PRO A 70 12.59 12.66 -18.88
N ALA A 71 12.73 13.92 -19.28
CA ALA A 71 13.43 14.95 -18.50
C ALA A 71 12.72 15.27 -17.18
N VAL A 72 11.41 15.00 -17.09
CA VAL A 72 10.57 15.20 -15.91
C VAL A 72 9.68 13.98 -15.70
N VAL A 73 9.73 13.37 -14.51
CA VAL A 73 8.87 12.25 -14.11
C VAL A 73 7.85 12.75 -13.09
N THR A 74 6.56 12.60 -13.39
CA THR A 74 5.47 12.91 -12.46
C THR A 74 4.75 11.62 -12.09
N ARG A 75 4.63 11.34 -10.79
CA ARG A 75 3.90 10.16 -10.28
C ARG A 75 2.75 10.61 -9.40
N ALA A 76 1.54 10.21 -9.78
CA ALA A 76 0.35 10.39 -8.94
C ALA A 76 0.11 9.13 -8.10
N TYR A 77 -0.32 9.34 -6.86
CA TYR A 77 -0.60 8.27 -5.92
C TYR A 77 -1.98 8.48 -5.28
N ASP A 78 -2.74 7.40 -5.16
CA ASP A 78 -4.03 7.37 -4.49
C ASP A 78 -3.88 6.81 -3.07
N LEU A 79 -4.57 7.42 -2.11
CA LEU A 79 -4.58 6.93 -0.74
C LEU A 79 -5.22 5.53 -0.70
N ALA A 80 -4.46 4.52 -0.29
CA ALA A 80 -4.97 3.16 -0.17
C ALA A 80 -5.63 2.96 1.20
N PHE A 81 -4.89 3.14 2.29
CA PHE A 81 -5.43 3.09 3.66
C PHE A 81 -4.49 3.73 4.70
N PRO A 82 -5.00 4.14 5.87
CA PRO A 82 -4.19 4.66 6.97
C PRO A 82 -3.46 3.54 7.73
N LEU A 83 -2.23 3.81 8.14
CA LEU A 83 -1.42 2.94 9.00
C LEU A 83 -1.66 3.21 10.49
N LYS A 84 -1.17 2.31 11.35
CA LYS A 84 -1.26 2.48 12.81
C LYS A 84 -0.45 3.70 13.28
N TYR A 85 0.78 3.85 12.76
CA TYR A 85 1.71 4.98 12.93
C TYR A 85 2.88 4.78 11.95
N GLY A 86 3.77 5.78 11.86
CA GLY A 86 5.02 5.73 11.08
C GLY A 86 6.06 4.75 11.66
N CYS A 87 7.35 5.10 11.61
CA CYS A 87 8.38 4.28 12.28
C CYS A 87 8.20 4.27 13.80
N ASN A 88 7.71 5.37 14.37
CA ASN A 88 7.48 5.58 15.79
C ASN A 88 6.02 6.00 16.07
N PRO A 89 5.48 5.71 17.27
CA PRO A 89 4.07 5.99 17.61
C PRO A 89 3.61 7.44 17.43
N HIS A 90 4.49 8.41 17.62
CA HIS A 90 4.17 9.85 17.50
C HIS A 90 4.08 10.34 16.05
N GLN A 91 4.48 9.53 15.06
CA GLN A 91 4.47 9.90 13.65
C GLN A 91 3.08 9.63 13.05
N LEU A 92 2.17 10.57 13.28
CA LEU A 92 0.78 10.55 12.80
C LEU A 92 0.43 11.86 12.06
N PRO A 93 -0.45 11.81 11.05
CA PRO A 93 -1.00 10.61 10.42
C PRO A 93 0.05 9.87 9.58
N ALA A 94 -0.12 8.56 9.45
CA ALA A 94 0.69 7.72 8.56
C ALA A 94 -0.24 6.96 7.62
N ASN A 95 0.11 6.92 6.34
CA ASN A 95 -0.73 6.39 5.27
C ASN A 95 0.12 5.57 4.29
N ILE A 96 -0.51 4.60 3.63
CA ILE A 96 0.04 3.98 2.43
C ILE A 96 -0.75 4.42 1.21
N TYR A 97 -0.04 4.61 0.10
CA TYR A 97 -0.60 5.01 -1.17
C TYR A 97 -0.25 3.97 -2.24
N SER A 98 -1.15 3.76 -3.19
CA SER A 98 -0.86 3.03 -4.43
C SER A 98 -0.59 4.03 -5.55
N MET A 99 0.15 3.62 -6.58
CA MET A 99 0.25 4.42 -7.80
C MET A 99 -1.16 4.61 -8.39
N SER A 100 -1.47 5.80 -8.89
CA SER A 100 -2.85 6.12 -9.27
C SER A 100 -3.38 5.19 -10.36
N GLY A 101 -4.59 4.67 -10.18
CA GLY A 101 -5.17 3.62 -11.03
C GLY A 101 -4.59 2.20 -10.83
N GLY A 102 -3.54 2.05 -10.00
CA GLY A 102 -2.94 0.78 -9.63
C GLY A 102 -3.42 0.25 -8.28
N ALA A 103 -3.29 -1.06 -8.09
CA ALA A 103 -3.55 -1.74 -6.82
C ALA A 103 -2.25 -1.96 -6.04
N LEU A 104 -2.36 -2.09 -4.71
CA LEU A 104 -1.25 -2.59 -3.90
C LEU A 104 -0.97 -4.07 -4.25
N PRO A 105 0.29 -4.54 -4.21
CA PRO A 105 0.64 -5.93 -4.51
C PRO A 105 0.26 -6.90 -3.38
N PHE A 106 -0.49 -6.44 -2.38
CA PHE A 106 -0.93 -7.23 -1.24
C PHE A 106 -2.28 -6.74 -0.73
N LYS A 107 -2.95 -7.60 0.05
CA LYS A 107 -4.18 -7.28 0.77
C LYS A 107 -4.00 -7.59 2.25
N VAL A 108 -4.35 -6.64 3.10
CA VAL A 108 -4.44 -6.88 4.55
C VAL A 108 -5.72 -7.65 4.83
N LEU A 109 -5.59 -8.89 5.30
CA LEU A 109 -6.76 -9.74 5.61
C LEU A 109 -7.30 -9.50 7.01
N ASN A 110 -6.44 -9.11 7.96
CA ASN A 110 -6.81 -8.84 9.33
C ASN A 110 -5.86 -7.81 9.97
N GLY A 111 -6.39 -7.01 10.89
CA GLY A 111 -5.61 -6.04 11.66
C GLY A 111 -5.29 -4.73 10.92
N LYS A 112 -4.47 -3.90 11.57
CA LYS A 112 -4.01 -2.60 11.03
C LYS A 112 -2.48 -2.51 11.18
N PRO A 113 -1.70 -2.62 10.09
CA PRO A 113 -0.25 -2.66 10.19
C PRO A 113 0.34 -1.29 10.55
N GLY A 114 1.49 -1.29 11.24
CA GLY A 114 2.39 -0.14 11.33
C GLY A 114 3.32 -0.07 10.13
N TYR A 115 4.05 1.04 9.98
CA TYR A 115 4.98 1.23 8.85
C TYR A 115 6.07 0.15 8.80
N ILE A 116 6.71 -0.15 9.93
CA ILE A 116 7.76 -1.18 10.01
C ILE A 116 7.22 -2.57 9.66
N ASN A 117 5.97 -2.92 10.05
CA ASN A 117 5.39 -4.21 9.68
C ASN A 117 5.26 -4.38 8.16
N LEU A 118 4.95 -3.30 7.44
CA LEU A 118 4.90 -3.35 5.98
C LEU A 118 6.29 -3.47 5.35
N LEU A 119 7.29 -2.77 5.90
CA LEU A 119 8.66 -2.90 5.42
C LEU A 119 9.19 -4.33 5.62
N ASP A 120 8.98 -4.91 6.80
CA ASP A 120 9.36 -6.29 7.11
C ASP A 120 8.64 -7.28 6.17
N ALA A 121 7.35 -7.10 5.92
CA ALA A 121 6.56 -7.95 5.02
C ALA A 121 7.02 -7.85 3.55
N LEU A 122 7.30 -6.63 3.06
CA LEU A 122 7.72 -6.43 1.67
C LEU A 122 9.15 -6.93 1.43
N ASN A 123 10.06 -6.70 2.37
CA ASN A 123 11.44 -7.19 2.26
C ASN A 123 11.49 -8.72 2.40
N SER A 124 10.72 -9.31 3.32
CA SER A 124 10.65 -10.77 3.45
C SER A 124 10.08 -11.44 2.20
N TRP A 125 9.11 -10.83 1.52
CA TRP A 125 8.54 -11.39 0.30
C TRP A 125 9.59 -11.60 -0.80
N ALA A 126 10.46 -10.61 -1.03
CA ALA A 126 11.51 -10.73 -2.05
C ALA A 126 12.48 -11.88 -1.73
N LEU A 127 12.94 -11.96 -0.47
CA LEU A 127 13.85 -13.02 -0.02
C LEU A 127 13.21 -14.42 -0.10
N VAL A 128 11.95 -14.55 0.33
CA VAL A 128 11.21 -15.81 0.26
C VAL A 128 11.01 -16.24 -1.19
N LYS A 129 10.66 -15.31 -2.08
CA LYS A 129 10.49 -15.60 -3.50
C LYS A 129 11.79 -16.11 -4.11
N GLU A 130 12.91 -15.40 -3.92
CA GLU A 130 14.21 -15.81 -4.47
C GLU A 130 14.67 -17.16 -3.90
N ALA A 131 14.53 -17.38 -2.59
CA ALA A 131 14.89 -18.66 -1.97
C ALA A 131 14.03 -19.82 -2.50
N HIS A 132 12.73 -19.59 -2.70
CA HIS A 132 11.83 -20.57 -3.28
C HIS A 132 12.21 -20.92 -4.73
N GLU A 133 12.47 -19.90 -5.55
CA GLU A 133 12.86 -20.07 -6.96
C GLU A 133 14.21 -20.77 -7.10
N ALA A 134 15.19 -20.44 -6.24
CA ALA A 134 16.53 -21.02 -6.29
C ALA A 134 16.61 -22.46 -5.76
N LEU A 135 15.84 -22.79 -4.71
CA LEU A 135 15.97 -24.06 -4.00
C LEU A 135 14.83 -25.04 -4.30
N GLY A 136 13.75 -24.61 -4.95
CA GLY A 136 12.60 -25.45 -5.26
C GLY A 136 11.82 -25.94 -4.03
N LEU A 137 12.07 -25.35 -2.86
CA LEU A 137 11.45 -25.69 -1.59
C LEU A 137 10.60 -24.52 -1.07
N PRO A 138 9.53 -24.78 -0.31
CA PRO A 138 8.83 -23.74 0.44
C PRO A 138 9.81 -23.01 1.37
N ALA A 139 9.79 -21.69 1.34
CA ALA A 139 10.70 -20.83 2.08
C ALA A 139 9.94 -19.88 3.00
N ALA A 140 10.61 -19.42 4.04
CA ALA A 140 10.12 -18.37 4.92
C ALA A 140 11.29 -17.48 5.39
N ALA A 141 10.97 -16.24 5.74
CA ALA A 141 11.91 -15.30 6.34
C ALA A 141 11.29 -14.63 7.55
N SER A 142 12.13 -14.39 8.56
CA SER A 142 11.84 -13.60 9.75
C SER A 142 12.60 -12.29 9.66
N PHE A 143 11.93 -11.17 9.93
CA PHE A 143 12.50 -9.83 9.90
C PHE A 143 12.25 -9.14 11.23
N LYS A 144 13.21 -8.31 11.63
CA LYS A 144 13.16 -7.50 12.85
C LYS A 144 13.77 -6.15 12.55
N HIS A 145 12.98 -5.10 12.68
CA HIS A 145 13.40 -3.72 12.41
C HIS A 145 13.99 -3.54 11.00
N VAL A 146 13.32 -4.09 9.98
CA VAL A 146 13.71 -3.99 8.56
C VAL A 146 14.95 -4.82 8.19
N SER A 147 15.54 -5.53 9.15
CA SER A 147 16.69 -6.41 8.94
C SER A 147 16.27 -7.89 8.96
N PRO A 148 16.86 -8.74 8.11
CA PRO A 148 16.60 -10.19 8.17
C PRO A 148 17.18 -10.75 9.46
N ALA A 149 16.32 -11.40 10.26
CA ALA A 149 16.69 -12.11 11.48
C ALA A 149 16.85 -13.62 11.23
N GLY A 150 16.18 -14.15 10.20
CA GLY A 150 16.30 -15.53 9.80
C GLY A 150 15.68 -15.81 8.45
N ALA A 151 16.18 -16.82 7.75
CA ALA A 151 15.61 -17.33 6.51
C ALA A 151 15.83 -18.84 6.43
N ALA A 152 14.81 -19.58 6.04
CA ALA A 152 14.88 -21.03 6.00
C ALA A 152 13.96 -21.63 4.94
N VAL A 153 14.24 -22.88 4.59
CA VAL A 153 13.40 -23.72 3.74
C VAL A 153 12.81 -24.90 4.51
N ALA A 154 11.78 -25.51 3.94
CA ALA A 154 11.06 -26.64 4.53
C ALA A 154 11.89 -27.95 4.50
N VAL A 155 12.82 -28.10 5.44
CA VAL A 155 13.54 -29.36 5.68
C VAL A 155 13.12 -29.98 7.01
N PRO A 156 12.97 -31.32 7.09
CA PRO A 156 12.49 -31.99 8.30
C PRO A 156 13.26 -31.58 9.56
N LEU A 157 12.56 -31.44 10.68
CA LEU A 157 13.19 -31.20 11.99
C LEU A 157 13.70 -32.53 12.56
N SER A 158 14.92 -32.51 13.09
CA SER A 158 15.40 -33.53 14.02
C SER A 158 14.58 -33.51 15.31
N ASP A 159 14.62 -34.59 16.09
CA ASP A 159 13.87 -34.65 17.35
C ASP A 159 14.35 -33.61 18.38
N VAL A 160 15.64 -33.26 18.34
CA VAL A 160 16.21 -32.16 19.15
C VAL A 160 15.64 -30.81 18.71
N GLU A 161 15.56 -30.54 17.40
CA GLU A 161 14.96 -29.30 16.89
C GLU A 161 13.45 -29.22 17.18
N LYS A 162 12.72 -30.34 17.07
CA LYS A 162 11.29 -30.37 17.44
C LYS A 162 11.09 -29.99 18.90
N GLN A 163 11.91 -30.54 19.79
CA GLN A 163 11.86 -30.21 21.22
C GLN A 163 12.26 -28.75 21.46
N ALA A 164 13.35 -28.28 20.86
CA ALA A 164 13.86 -26.93 21.05
C ALA A 164 12.90 -25.86 20.51
N TYR A 165 12.19 -26.15 19.41
CA TYR A 165 11.28 -25.21 18.77
C TYR A 165 9.82 -25.37 19.21
N GLU A 166 9.53 -26.29 20.12
CA GLU A 166 8.17 -26.63 20.55
C GLU A 166 7.25 -26.96 19.35
N ALA A 167 7.78 -27.73 18.41
CA ALA A 167 7.12 -28.00 17.14
C ALA A 167 5.94 -28.99 17.31
N PRO A 168 4.76 -28.70 16.74
CA PRO A 168 3.67 -29.66 16.70
C PRO A 168 3.96 -30.78 15.69
N ASP A 169 3.33 -31.94 15.87
CA ASP A 169 3.61 -33.14 15.06
C ASP A 169 3.22 -33.01 13.58
N ASN A 170 2.24 -32.16 13.25
CA ASN A 170 1.68 -32.02 11.90
C ASN A 170 1.94 -30.62 11.33
N LEU A 171 3.15 -30.40 10.80
CA LEU A 171 3.53 -29.16 10.13
C LEU A 171 3.39 -29.28 8.61
N SER A 172 2.68 -28.32 8.00
CA SER A 172 2.77 -28.13 6.55
C SER A 172 4.19 -27.67 6.17
N PRO A 173 4.62 -27.86 4.91
CA PRO A 173 5.93 -27.38 4.47
C PRO A 173 6.15 -25.87 4.72
N ALA A 174 5.13 -25.04 4.52
CA ALA A 174 5.20 -23.61 4.82
C ALA A 174 5.34 -23.32 6.32
N ALA A 175 4.60 -24.05 7.16
CA ALA A 175 4.70 -23.91 8.62
C ALA A 175 6.09 -24.36 9.12
N LEU A 176 6.65 -25.42 8.53
CA LEU A 176 8.00 -25.91 8.82
C LEU A 176 9.08 -24.88 8.46
N ALA A 177 9.01 -24.30 7.26
CA ALA A 177 9.93 -23.24 6.84
C ALA A 177 9.83 -22.01 7.77
N TYR A 178 8.61 -21.59 8.11
CA TYR A 178 8.37 -20.49 9.04
C TYR A 178 8.98 -20.74 10.42
N LEU A 179 8.76 -21.93 10.97
CA LEU A 179 9.22 -22.30 12.30
C LEU A 179 10.76 -22.35 12.35
N ARG A 180 11.42 -22.80 11.28
CA ARG A 180 12.88 -22.70 11.14
C ARG A 180 13.36 -21.25 11.03
N ALA A 181 12.74 -20.44 10.17
CA ALA A 181 13.16 -19.05 9.94
C ALA A 181 12.99 -18.18 11.20
N ARG A 182 11.93 -18.43 11.98
CA ARG A 182 11.68 -17.74 13.26
C ARG A 182 12.74 -18.07 14.31
N ASN A 183 13.17 -19.33 14.40
CA ASN A 183 14.12 -19.80 15.41
C ASN A 183 15.59 -19.71 14.98
N ALA A 184 15.88 -19.07 13.84
CA ALA A 184 17.24 -18.76 13.41
C ALA A 184 17.79 -17.46 14.05
N ASP A 185 16.93 -16.62 14.63
CA ASP A 185 17.34 -15.45 15.43
C ASP A 185 17.91 -15.96 16.77
N PRO A 186 19.19 -15.69 17.10
CA PRO A 186 19.73 -16.07 18.40
C PRO A 186 18.93 -15.36 19.51
N MET A 187 18.38 -16.15 20.43
CA MET A 187 17.71 -15.67 21.65
C MET A 187 18.62 -14.76 22.47
#